data_AF-A0A1H1TUP2-F1
#
_entry.id   AF-A0A1H1TUP2-F1
#
_cell.length_a   1.000
_cell.length_b   1.000
_cell.length_c   1.000
_cell.angle_alpha   90.00
_cell.angle_beta   90.00
_cell.angle_gamma   90.00
#
_symmetry.space_group_name_H-M   'P 1'
#
loop_
_entity.id
_entity.type
_entity.pdbx_description
1 polymer ?
#
loop_
_entity_poly.entity_id
_entity_poly.type
_entity_poly.pdbx_seq_one_letter_code
_entity_poly.pdbx_strand_id
1 'polypeptide(L)' 'MIEWSSFLIVAIATWVSAVVVITLFSTAVRMRAVHVDLAAEGQNKPLLKVGYWAVFGVCSIAVLVGVYLIVPALHGA' A
#
# COMPACT_ATOMS: atom_id res chain seq x y z
N MET A 1 -5.67 -31.16 19.45
CA MET A 1 -4.22 -30.88 19.45
C MET A 1 -4.06 -29.49 18.85
N ILE A 2 -3.21 -28.61 19.39
CA ILE A 2 -3.08 -27.24 18.87
C ILE A 2 -2.33 -27.26 17.54
N GLU A 3 -2.94 -26.69 16.50
CA GLU A 3 -2.36 -26.57 15.15
C GLU A 3 -1.39 -25.38 15.08
N TRP A 4 -0.20 -25.53 15.68
CA TRP A 4 0.87 -24.51 15.71
C TRP A 4 1.23 -23.96 14.32
N SER A 5 1.04 -24.76 13.27
CA SER A 5 1.27 -24.35 11.87
C SER A 5 0.35 -23.20 11.43
N SER A 6 -0.92 -23.21 11.86
CA SER A 6 -1.90 -22.18 11.45
C SER A 6 -1.51 -20.79 11.97
N PHE A 7 -1.00 -20.71 13.21
CA PHE A 7 -0.53 -19.45 13.79
C PHE A 7 0.70 -18.89 13.05
N LEU A 8 1.64 -19.76 12.66
CA LEU A 8 2.83 -19.36 11.92
C LEU A 8 2.46 -18.79 10.54
N ILE A 9 1.50 -19.39 9.84
CA ILE A 9 1.03 -18.91 8.54
C ILE A 9 0.44 -17.50 8.66
N VAL A 10 -0.42 -17.26 9.65
CA VAL A 10 -1.01 -15.93 9.89
C VAL A 10 0.06 -14.91 10.26
N ALA A 11 1.04 -15.30 11.08
CA ALA A 11 2.14 -14.41 11.47
C ALA A 11 2.98 -13.98 10.24
N ILE A 12 3.30 -14.92 9.35
CA ILE A 12 4.07 -14.60 8.14
C ILE A 12 3.22 -13.78 7.17
N ALA A 13 1.95 -14.16 6.96
CA ALA A 13 1.04 -13.45 6.05
C ALA A 13 0.84 -11.99 6.47
N THR A 14 0.59 -11.75 7.77
CA THR A 14 0.42 -10.39 8.31
C THR A 14 1.71 -9.58 8.24
N TRP A 15 2.85 -10.20 8.54
CA TRP A 15 4.16 -9.53 8.47
C TRP A 15 4.50 -9.11 7.03
N VAL A 16 4.36 -10.03 6.06
CA VAL A 16 4.60 -9.74 4.64
C VAL A 16 3.65 -8.66 4.15
N SER A 17 2.36 -8.75 4.49
CA SER A 17 1.37 -7.74 4.13
C SER A 17 1.74 -6.36 4.69
N ALA A 18 2.17 -6.28 5.95
CA ALA A 18 2.57 -5.03 6.57
C ALA A 18 3.79 -4.41 5.87
N VAL A 19 4.82 -5.21 5.60
CA VAL A 19 6.02 -4.75 4.89
C VAL A 19 5.65 -4.20 3.50
N VAL A 20 4.82 -4.91 2.76
CA VAL A 20 4.40 -4.48 1.41
C VAL A 20 3.62 -3.17 1.45
N VAL A 21 2.62 -3.05 2.33
CA VAL A 21 1.80 -1.82 2.42
C VAL A 21 2.63 -0.62 2.87
N ILE A 22 3.47 -0.79 3.90
CA ILE A 22 4.30 0.29 4.44
C ILE A 22 5.33 0.76 3.40
N THR A 23 5.97 -0.18 2.69
CA THR A 23 6.97 0.17 1.66
C THR A 23 6.33 0.90 0.49
N LEU A 24 5.21 0.39 -0.06
CA LEU A 24 4.48 1.06 -1.15
C LEU A 24 4.05 2.47 -0.75
N PHE A 25 3.46 2.64 0.43
CA PHE A 25 3.00 3.94 0.91
C PHE A 25 4.17 4.91 1.13
N SER A 26 5.24 4.47 1.79
CA SER A 26 6.44 5.28 2.02
C SER A 26 7.08 5.72 0.71
N THR A 27 7.20 4.81 -0.25
CA THR A 27 7.71 5.10 -1.60
C THR A 27 6.83 6.10 -2.35
N ALA A 28 5.50 5.99 -2.27
CA ALA A 28 4.58 6.94 -2.87
C ALA A 28 4.72 8.35 -2.26
N VAL A 29 4.81 8.45 -0.94
CA VAL A 29 5.06 9.71 -0.22
C VAL A 29 6.40 10.31 -0.59
N ARG A 30 7.45 9.49 -0.73
CA ARG A 30 8.79 9.97 -1.11
C ARG A 30 8.81 10.52 -2.53
N MET A 31 8.22 9.82 -3.50
CA MET A 31 8.04 10.37 -4.86
C MET A 31 7.21 11.64 -4.84
N ARG A 32 6.23 11.72 -3.93
CA ARG A 32 5.41 12.91 -3.78
C ARG A 32 6.21 14.12 -3.32
N ALA A 33 7.03 13.95 -2.28
CA ALA A 33 7.92 15.00 -1.81
C ALA A 33 8.83 15.52 -2.93
N VAL A 34 9.48 14.60 -3.68
CA VAL A 34 10.36 14.97 -4.81
C VAL A 34 9.60 15.75 -5.90
N HIS A 35 8.34 15.40 -6.18
CA HIS A 35 7.56 16.18 -7.15
C HIS A 35 7.29 17.61 -6.66
N VAL A 36 7.08 17.81 -5.35
CA VAL A 36 6.73 19.11 -4.77
C VAL A 36 7.96 20.01 -4.82
N ASP A 37 9.12 19.47 -4.45
CA ASP A 37 10.40 20.17 -4.51
C ASP A 37 10.70 20.62 -5.95
N LEU A 38 10.54 19.71 -6.92
CA LEU A 38 10.78 20.00 -8.34
C LEU A 38 9.79 21.03 -8.91
N ALA A 39 8.52 20.99 -8.47
CA ALA A 39 7.52 21.96 -8.87
C ALA A 39 7.82 23.36 -8.31
N ALA A 40 8.41 23.46 -7.12
CA ALA A 40 8.87 24.73 -6.54
C ALA A 40 10.04 25.33 -7.33
N GLU A 41 10.89 24.50 -7.94
CA GLU A 41 11.96 24.91 -8.87
C GLU A 41 11.45 25.24 -10.28
N GLY A 42 10.14 25.18 -10.54
CA GLY A 42 9.53 25.47 -11.84
C GLY A 42 9.64 24.33 -12.86
N GLN A 43 10.18 23.16 -12.48
CA GLN A 43 10.26 21.99 -13.34
C GLN A 43 9.05 21.07 -13.16
N ASN A 44 8.23 20.97 -14.21
CA ASN A 44 7.09 20.06 -14.23
C ASN A 44 7.47 18.75 -14.92
N LYS A 45 7.85 17.72 -14.15
CA LYS A 45 8.02 16.35 -14.68
C LYS A 45 6.72 15.56 -14.53
N PRO A 46 5.85 15.49 -15.56
CA PRO A 46 4.58 14.76 -15.48
C PRO A 46 4.77 13.26 -15.21
N LEU A 47 5.95 12.71 -15.57
CA LEU A 47 6.27 11.31 -15.31
C LEU A 47 6.32 10.98 -13.80
N LEU A 48 6.89 11.87 -12.97
CA LEU A 48 6.85 11.69 -11.51
C LEU A 48 5.42 11.77 -10.99
N LYS A 49 4.59 12.64 -11.60
CA LYS A 49 3.19 12.80 -11.25
C LYS A 49 2.39 11.51 -11.43
N VAL A 50 2.54 10.89 -12.59
CA VAL A 50 1.91 9.60 -12.87
C VAL A 50 2.47 8.51 -11.96
N GLY A 51 3.80 8.50 -11.74
CA GLY A 51 4.48 7.50 -10.91
C GLY A 51 3.94 7.43 -9.48
N TYR A 52 3.93 8.55 -8.74
CA TYR A 52 3.42 8.52 -7.36
C TYR A 52 1.93 8.21 -7.31
N TRP A 53 1.12 8.71 -8.25
CA TRP A 53 -0.32 8.50 -8.26
C TRP A 53 -0.67 7.04 -8.56
N ALA A 54 0.09 6.40 -9.44
CA ALA A 54 -0.01 4.96 -9.70
C ALA A 54 0.32 4.14 -8.44
N VAL A 55 1.42 4.43 -7.73
CA VAL A 55 1.78 3.71 -6.50
C VAL A 55 0.76 3.95 -5.38
N PHE A 56 0.28 5.20 -5.22
CA PHE A 56 -0.80 5.50 -4.29
C PHE A 56 -2.08 4.74 -4.62
N GLY A 57 -2.45 4.67 -5.90
CA GLY A 57 -3.61 3.94 -6.38
C GLY A 57 -3.51 2.45 -6.08
N VAL A 58 -2.39 1.82 -6.44
CA VAL A 58 -2.14 0.39 -6.18
C VAL A 58 -2.18 0.08 -4.68
N CYS A 59 -1.52 0.89 -3.85
CA CYS A 59 -1.53 0.72 -2.40
C CYS A 59 -2.94 0.88 -1.82
N SER A 60 -3.68 1.90 -2.26
CA SER A 60 -5.06 2.13 -1.81
C SER A 60 -5.98 0.99 -2.21
N ILE A 61 -5.87 0.48 -3.45
CA ILE A 61 -6.66 -0.69 -3.90
C ILE A 61 -6.34 -1.91 -3.05
N ALA A 62 -5.06 -2.21 -2.81
CA ALA A 62 -4.65 -3.35 -2.00
C ALA A 62 -5.24 -3.28 -0.57
N VAL A 63 -5.19 -2.11 0.06
CA VAL A 63 -5.78 -1.89 1.39
C VAL A 63 -7.31 -2.01 1.35
N LEU A 64 -7.97 -1.41 0.37
CA LEU A 64 -9.43 -1.47 0.25
C LEU A 64 -9.92 -2.91 0.02
N VAL A 65 -9.19 -3.70 -0.79
CA VAL A 65 -9.48 -5.12 -0.98
C VAL A 65 -9.28 -5.88 0.34
N GLY A 66 -8.21 -5.60 1.08
CA GLY A 66 -7.99 -6.19 2.41
C GLY A 66 -9.13 -5.88 3.38
N VAL A 67 -9.52 -4.62 3.49
CA VAL A 67 -10.64 -4.18 4.35
C VAL A 67 -11.95 -4.83 3.90
N TYR A 68 -12.21 -4.85 2.59
CA TYR A 68 -13.38 -5.50 2.02
C TYR A 68 -13.46 -6.95 2.47
N LEU A 69 -12.38 -7.73 2.34
CA LEU A 69 -12.33 -9.16 2.69
C LEU A 69 -12.29 -9.45 4.20
N ILE A 70 -11.90 -8.50 5.05
CA ILE A 70 -11.87 -8.68 6.51
C ILE A 70 -13.24 -8.39 7.13
N VAL A 71 -13.98 -7.43 6.58
CA VAL A 71 -15.25 -6.96 7.15
C VAL A 71 -16.43 -7.73 6.52
N PRO A 72 -17.11 -8.63 7.25
CA PRO A 72 -18.16 -9.49 6.68
C PRO A 72 -19.35 -8.71 6.12
N ALA A 73 -19.66 -7.56 6.73
CA ALA A 73 -20.72 -6.67 6.26
C ALA A 73 -20.44 -6.04 4.89
N LEU A 74 -19.17 -6.01 4.44
CA LEU A 74 -18.78 -5.44 3.16
C LEU A 74 -18.70 -6.51 2.06
N HIS A 75 -18.22 -7.72 2.35
CA HIS A 75 -17.93 -8.73 1.32
C HIS A 75 -18.98 -9.83 1.12
N GLY A 76 -20.16 -9.67 1.71
CA GLY A 76 -21.21 -10.68 1.65
C GLY A 76 -20.95 -11.80 2.66
N ALA A 77 -22.00 -12.11 3.44
CA ALA A 77 -22.02 -13.15 4.45
C ALA A 77 -21.69 -14.54 3.89
#